data_AF-A0AAI8C7P8-F1
#
_entry.id   AF-A0AAI8C7P8-F1
#
_cell.length_a   1.000
_cell.length_b   1.000
_cell.length_c   1.000
_cell.angle_alpha   90.00
_cell.angle_beta   90.00
_cell.angle_gamma   90.00
#
_symmetry.space_group_name_H-M   'P 1'
#
loop_
_entity.id
_entity.type
_entity.pdbx_description
1 polymer ?
#
loop_
_entity_poly.entity_id
_entity_poly.type
_entity_poly.pdbx_seq_one_letter_code
_entity_poly.pdbx_strand_id
1 'polypeptide(L)'
;MRILLITFLLISTSVFSQSSIGVKLPNKNTDLTLGSENKGMLPNRVQLQDVLSAAPLKKENMVAGTLVYNTTVDPTKNLVEGYYFWHSSNGWSRLYIKYVPTRDMNFLAFKKTTKEYLLPDYEIKVPIDELNYVYKAEENGTLFLDLSIYSTMAGGSVVIAGNTYLFTNIVDETGAEVFNGVTTMSPFVATVNEPGKITVGISNFSIPVVKGKTYNISHIGEEYWAGNFYNVAKPTLGTLSIGGKKVYSSMKVTFLSELSL
;
A
#
# COMPACT_ATOMS: atom_id res chain seq x y z
N MET A 1 10.89 2.42 -84.51
CA MET A 1 10.83 3.49 -83.49
C MET A 1 9.61 3.41 -82.55
N ARG A 2 8.39 3.15 -83.05
CA ARG A 2 7.17 3.05 -82.21
C ARG A 2 7.21 1.98 -81.11
N ILE A 3 7.71 0.77 -81.40
CA ILE A 3 7.76 -0.33 -80.43
C ILE A 3 8.76 -0.04 -79.30
N LEU A 4 9.91 0.56 -79.61
CA LEU A 4 10.94 0.91 -78.63
C LEU A 4 10.45 1.96 -77.61
N LEU A 5 9.60 2.89 -78.06
CA LEU A 5 8.99 3.92 -77.22
C LEU A 5 7.98 3.34 -76.23
N ILE A 6 7.24 2.31 -76.66
CA ILE A 6 6.27 1.60 -75.83
C ILE A 6 6.99 0.77 -74.76
N THR A 7 8.13 0.15 -75.09
CA THR A 7 8.95 -0.59 -74.11
C THR A 7 9.58 0.34 -73.07
N PHE A 8 10.04 1.53 -73.48
CA PHE A 8 10.61 2.53 -72.56
C PHE A 8 9.58 3.10 -71.57
N LEU A 9 8.32 3.25 -72.02
CA LEU A 9 7.20 3.68 -71.17
C LEU A 9 6.79 2.62 -70.12
N LEU A 10 7.01 1.34 -70.40
CA LEU A 10 6.65 0.23 -69.50
C LEU A 10 7.66 0.04 -68.35
N ILE A 11 8.87 0.60 -68.46
CA ILE A 11 9.94 0.45 -67.45
C ILE A 11 9.91 1.61 -66.42
N SER A 12 9.18 2.70 -66.70
CA SER A 12 9.17 3.91 -65.87
C SER A 12 8.19 3.90 -64.70
N THR A 13 7.59 2.76 -64.35
CA THR A 13 6.72 2.69 -63.17
C THR A 13 7.48 2.04 -62.02
N SER A 14 7.94 2.90 -61.11
CA SER A 14 8.52 2.51 -59.84
C SER A 14 7.49 1.71 -59.04
N VAL A 15 7.70 0.39 -58.90
CA VAL A 15 6.86 -0.43 -58.05
C VAL A 15 7.27 -0.14 -56.60
N PHE A 16 6.54 0.75 -55.93
CA PHE A 16 6.67 0.89 -54.48
C PHE A 16 6.16 -0.40 -53.84
N SER A 17 7.07 -1.20 -53.27
CA SER A 17 6.71 -2.36 -52.47
C SER A 17 6.01 -1.88 -51.19
N GLN A 18 4.68 -1.78 -51.23
CA GLN A 18 3.88 -1.34 -50.09
C GLN A 18 3.94 -2.42 -48.99
N SER A 19 4.59 -2.13 -47.87
CA SER A 19 4.56 -2.98 -46.67
C SER A 19 3.30 -2.68 -45.84
N SER A 20 2.14 -2.98 -46.41
CA SER A 20 0.84 -2.87 -45.76
C SER A 20 0.10 -4.19 -45.86
N ILE A 21 -0.50 -4.64 -44.77
CA ILE A 21 -1.32 -5.85 -44.74
C ILE A 21 -2.73 -5.47 -44.30
N GLY A 22 -3.68 -5.57 -45.22
CA GLY A 22 -5.10 -5.32 -44.93
C GLY A 22 -5.52 -3.84 -44.87
N VAL A 23 -4.72 -2.91 -45.40
CA VAL A 23 -5.07 -1.48 -45.52
C VAL A 23 -4.64 -0.92 -46.88
N LYS A 24 -5.45 -0.03 -47.47
CA LYS A 24 -5.16 0.60 -48.78
C LYS A 24 -4.24 1.82 -48.69
N LEU A 25 -4.21 2.48 -47.53
CA LEU A 25 -3.38 3.66 -47.28
C LEU A 25 -2.62 3.46 -45.95
N PRO A 26 -1.33 3.09 -45.97
CA PRO A 26 -0.53 2.98 -44.75
C PRO A 26 -0.45 4.30 -44.00
N ASN A 27 -0.11 4.22 -42.72
CA ASN A 27 0.28 5.41 -41.99
C ASN A 27 1.61 5.94 -42.56
N LYS A 28 1.62 7.23 -42.95
CA LYS A 28 2.78 7.90 -43.57
C LYS A 28 4.06 7.88 -42.73
N ASN A 29 3.96 7.61 -41.43
CA ASN A 29 5.08 7.55 -40.51
C ASN A 29 5.48 6.11 -40.14
N THR A 30 4.98 5.10 -40.85
CA THR A 30 5.27 3.69 -40.54
C THR A 30 5.67 2.93 -41.79
N ASP A 31 6.74 2.14 -41.69
CA ASP A 31 7.14 1.23 -42.76
C ASP A 31 6.24 -0.02 -42.83
N LEU A 32 5.54 -0.40 -41.74
CA LEU A 32 4.58 -1.51 -41.72
C LEU A 32 3.26 -1.07 -41.08
N THR A 33 2.15 -1.21 -41.81
CA THR A 33 0.79 -0.99 -41.27
C THR A 33 -0.06 -2.26 -41.35
N LEU A 34 -0.71 -2.64 -40.23
CA LEU A 34 -1.66 -3.76 -40.14
C LEU A 34 -3.09 -3.20 -39.99
N GLY A 35 -3.96 -3.46 -40.97
CA GLY A 35 -5.28 -2.83 -41.06
C GLY A 35 -6.47 -3.68 -40.59
N SER A 36 -6.24 -4.91 -40.10
CA SER A 36 -7.33 -5.78 -39.65
C SER A 36 -7.80 -5.40 -38.24
N GLU A 37 -9.12 -5.23 -38.05
CA GLU A 37 -9.71 -4.87 -36.76
C GLU A 37 -9.69 -6.02 -35.73
N ASN A 38 -9.52 -7.27 -36.20
CA ASN A 38 -9.65 -8.48 -35.38
C ASN A 38 -8.50 -9.49 -35.59
N LYS A 39 -7.36 -9.06 -36.13
CA LYS A 39 -6.18 -9.92 -36.30
C LYS A 39 -4.96 -9.24 -35.68
N GLY A 40 -4.12 -10.03 -35.01
CA GLY A 40 -2.86 -9.58 -34.44
C GLY A 40 -1.65 -9.85 -35.35
N MET A 41 -0.49 -9.32 -34.96
CA MET A 41 0.81 -9.72 -35.49
C MET A 41 1.35 -10.87 -34.63
N LEU A 42 1.73 -11.99 -35.24
CA LEU A 42 2.46 -13.05 -34.56
C LEU A 42 3.94 -12.91 -34.88
N PRO A 43 4.78 -12.30 -34.01
CA PRO A 43 6.22 -12.27 -34.23
C PRO A 43 6.82 -13.66 -34.07
N ASN A 44 8.10 -13.80 -34.44
CA ASN A 44 8.83 -15.05 -34.25
C ASN A 44 8.80 -15.48 -32.79
N ARG A 45 8.34 -16.72 -32.56
CA ARG A 45 8.36 -17.37 -31.26
C ARG A 45 9.70 -18.10 -31.10
N VAL A 46 10.47 -17.70 -30.10
CA VAL A 46 11.84 -18.19 -29.89
C VAL A 46 12.02 -18.73 -28.48
N GLN A 47 12.97 -19.64 -28.31
CA GLN A 47 13.37 -20.15 -27.00
C GLN A 47 14.62 -19.41 -26.57
N LEU A 48 14.45 -18.25 -25.92
CA LEU A 48 15.59 -17.50 -25.40
C LEU A 48 16.34 -18.35 -24.39
N GLN A 49 17.66 -18.25 -24.41
CA GLN A 49 18.52 -19.06 -23.54
C GLN A 49 18.91 -18.31 -22.26
N ASP A 50 19.03 -16.98 -22.35
CA ASP A 50 19.34 -16.06 -21.25
C ASP A 50 18.98 -14.61 -21.67
N VAL A 51 18.64 -13.73 -20.72
CA VAL A 51 18.38 -12.31 -21.03
C VAL A 51 19.61 -11.55 -21.54
N LEU A 52 20.82 -12.02 -21.25
CA LEU A 52 22.09 -11.45 -21.73
C LEU A 52 22.61 -12.13 -23.00
N SER A 53 21.90 -13.15 -23.50
CA SER A 53 22.33 -13.93 -24.67
C SER A 53 21.48 -13.62 -25.90
N ALA A 54 22.15 -13.43 -27.03
CA ALA A 54 21.50 -13.33 -28.33
C ALA A 54 20.76 -14.61 -28.74
N ALA A 55 21.18 -15.77 -28.22
CA ALA A 55 20.69 -17.06 -28.65
C ALA A 55 19.18 -17.21 -28.38
N PRO A 56 18.41 -17.73 -29.36
CA PRO A 56 18.86 -18.47 -30.55
C PRO A 56 19.14 -17.58 -31.79
N LEU A 57 19.00 -16.26 -31.67
CA LEU A 57 19.35 -15.35 -32.75
C LEU A 57 20.87 -15.17 -32.84
N LYS A 58 21.35 -14.80 -34.02
CA LYS A 58 22.77 -14.55 -34.26
C LYS A 58 23.14 -13.15 -33.79
N LYS A 59 24.06 -13.06 -32.83
CA LYS A 59 24.54 -11.79 -32.26
C LYS A 59 25.08 -10.82 -33.31
N GLU A 60 25.74 -11.34 -34.35
CA GLU A 60 26.34 -10.55 -35.44
C GLU A 60 25.34 -9.71 -36.25
N ASN A 61 24.06 -10.08 -36.27
CA ASN A 61 23.01 -9.40 -37.03
C ASN A 61 21.96 -8.72 -36.14
N MET A 62 22.21 -8.65 -34.83
CA MET A 62 21.20 -8.21 -33.90
C MET A 62 21.22 -6.70 -33.74
N VAL A 63 20.06 -6.08 -33.97
CA VAL A 63 19.88 -4.63 -33.92
C VAL A 63 18.94 -4.28 -32.77
N ALA A 64 19.21 -3.18 -32.07
CA ALA A 64 18.33 -2.68 -31.01
C ALA A 64 16.92 -2.41 -31.56
N GLY A 65 15.89 -2.81 -30.81
CA GLY A 65 14.49 -2.76 -31.22
C GLY A 65 13.96 -4.07 -31.84
N THR A 66 14.80 -5.09 -32.04
CA THR A 66 14.36 -6.42 -32.51
C THR A 66 13.35 -7.01 -31.53
N LEU A 67 12.14 -7.33 -31.98
CA LEU A 67 11.04 -7.85 -31.16
C LEU A 67 10.83 -9.36 -31.41
N VAL A 68 10.68 -10.13 -30.34
CA VAL A 68 10.36 -11.57 -30.37
C VAL A 68 9.35 -11.94 -29.29
N TYR A 69 8.72 -13.10 -29.43
CA TYR A 69 7.95 -13.72 -28.34
C TYR A 69 8.77 -14.88 -27.75
N ASN A 70 9.21 -14.75 -26.51
CA ASN A 70 9.93 -15.80 -25.79
C ASN A 70 8.96 -16.88 -25.30
N THR A 71 9.35 -18.15 -25.46
CA THR A 71 8.61 -19.34 -25.01
C THR A 71 9.29 -20.08 -23.85
N THR A 72 10.51 -19.68 -23.47
CA THR A 72 11.24 -20.26 -22.34
C THR A 72 10.72 -19.70 -21.02
N VAL A 73 10.44 -20.57 -20.04
CA VAL A 73 10.18 -20.20 -18.65
C VAL A 73 11.34 -20.72 -17.81
N ASP A 74 12.22 -19.80 -17.39
CA ASP A 74 13.40 -20.10 -16.58
C ASP A 74 13.67 -18.91 -15.64
N PRO A 75 13.11 -18.93 -14.42
CA PRO A 75 13.28 -17.85 -13.45
C PRO A 75 14.74 -17.60 -13.07
N THR A 76 15.61 -18.62 -13.14
CA THR A 76 17.04 -18.48 -12.81
C THR A 76 17.79 -17.58 -13.78
N LYS A 77 17.23 -17.37 -14.98
CA LYS A 77 17.77 -16.53 -16.05
C LYS A 77 16.89 -15.32 -16.35
N ASN A 78 15.96 -14.99 -15.45
CA ASN A 78 14.97 -13.92 -15.62
C ASN A 78 14.12 -14.06 -16.91
N LEU A 79 13.88 -15.31 -17.35
CA LEU A 79 13.05 -15.61 -18.50
C LEU A 79 11.66 -16.07 -18.07
N VAL A 80 10.66 -15.39 -18.62
CA VAL A 80 9.25 -15.78 -18.52
C VAL A 80 8.68 -15.75 -19.93
N GLU A 81 7.61 -16.51 -20.19
CA GLU A 81 6.90 -16.41 -21.47
C GLU A 81 6.40 -14.98 -21.70
N GLY A 82 6.58 -14.46 -22.93
CA GLY A 82 6.09 -13.12 -23.30
C GLY A 82 6.93 -12.40 -24.35
N TYR A 83 6.60 -11.14 -24.60
CA TYR A 83 7.29 -10.30 -25.58
C TYR A 83 8.61 -9.75 -25.04
N TYR A 84 9.67 -9.82 -25.83
CA TYR A 84 10.99 -9.27 -25.52
C TYR A 84 11.51 -8.45 -26.69
N PHE A 85 12.21 -7.34 -26.39
CA PHE A 85 12.95 -6.58 -27.37
C PHE A 85 14.44 -6.53 -27.03
N TRP A 86 15.29 -6.56 -28.05
CA TRP A 86 16.73 -6.37 -27.89
C TRP A 86 17.05 -4.90 -27.66
N HIS A 87 17.79 -4.55 -26.60
CA HIS A 87 18.17 -3.16 -26.29
C HIS A 87 19.62 -2.84 -26.66
N SER A 88 19.95 -1.55 -26.71
CA SER A 88 21.27 -1.05 -27.10
C SER A 88 22.42 -1.56 -26.23
N SER A 89 22.17 -1.87 -24.95
CA SER A 89 23.17 -2.45 -24.04
C SER A 89 23.39 -3.96 -24.20
N ASN A 90 23.06 -4.55 -25.36
CA ASN A 90 23.28 -5.95 -25.70
C ASN A 90 22.58 -6.98 -24.77
N GLY A 91 21.28 -6.80 -24.56
CA GLY A 91 20.45 -7.75 -23.83
C GLY A 91 18.98 -7.71 -24.26
N TRP A 92 18.21 -8.64 -23.73
CA TRP A 92 16.76 -8.71 -23.87
C TRP A 92 16.09 -7.98 -22.71
N SER A 93 15.18 -7.08 -23.05
CA SER A 93 14.22 -6.53 -22.10
C SER A 93 12.84 -7.07 -22.43
N ARG A 94 12.15 -7.59 -21.43
CA ARG A 94 10.74 -7.97 -21.59
C ARG A 94 9.94 -6.68 -21.81
N LEU A 95 9.06 -6.68 -22.80
CA LEU A 95 8.00 -5.67 -22.89
C LEU A 95 7.10 -5.88 -21.68
N TYR A 96 7.27 -4.98 -20.72
CA TYR A 96 6.58 -5.04 -19.45
C TYR A 96 5.07 -4.94 -19.69
N ILE A 97 4.34 -6.03 -19.46
CA ILE A 97 2.94 -5.91 -19.07
C ILE A 97 2.96 -5.31 -17.67
N LYS A 98 2.27 -4.18 -17.50
CA LYS A 98 2.17 -3.49 -16.22
C LYS A 98 1.43 -4.37 -15.21
N TYR A 99 2.16 -5.28 -14.57
CA TYR A 99 1.87 -5.60 -13.17
C TYR A 99 2.26 -4.33 -12.43
N VAL A 100 1.30 -3.49 -12.06
CA VAL A 100 1.57 -2.59 -10.94
C VAL A 100 1.55 -3.55 -9.76
N PRO A 101 2.66 -3.81 -9.05
CA PRO A 101 2.51 -4.36 -7.73
C PRO A 101 1.77 -3.27 -6.93
N THR A 102 0.44 -3.36 -6.90
CA THR A 102 -0.40 -2.45 -6.15
C THR A 102 -0.26 -2.86 -4.70
N ARG A 103 0.25 -1.94 -3.87
CA ARG A 103 0.01 -2.06 -2.45
C ARG A 103 -1.46 -1.73 -2.26
N ASP A 104 -2.25 -2.74 -1.95
CA ASP A 104 -3.68 -2.58 -1.73
C ASP A 104 -3.87 -2.13 -0.28
N MET A 105 -4.43 -0.93 -0.13
CA MET A 105 -4.81 -0.40 1.18
C MET A 105 -6.26 -0.79 1.47
N ASN A 106 -6.44 -1.65 2.47
CA ASN A 106 -7.73 -2.20 2.84
C ASN A 106 -8.15 -1.67 4.20
N PHE A 107 -9.35 -1.07 4.26
CA PHE A 107 -10.00 -0.79 5.54
C PHE A 107 -10.46 -2.09 6.17
N LEU A 108 -10.09 -2.32 7.43
CA LEU A 108 -10.40 -3.56 8.14
C LEU A 108 -11.46 -3.36 9.22
N ALA A 109 -11.30 -2.33 10.04
CA ALA A 109 -12.21 -2.09 11.16
C ALA A 109 -12.21 -0.63 11.59
N PHE A 110 -13.34 -0.21 12.15
CA PHE A 110 -13.47 1.02 12.92
C PHE A 110 -14.09 0.69 14.26
N LYS A 111 -13.39 1.07 15.34
CA LYS A 111 -13.77 0.81 16.72
C LYS A 111 -13.98 2.14 17.41
N LYS A 112 -14.98 2.21 18.28
CA LYS A 112 -15.26 3.40 19.09
C LYS A 112 -15.75 2.99 20.46
N THR A 113 -15.44 3.80 21.46
CA THR A 113 -16.00 3.64 22.80
C THR A 113 -17.49 3.98 22.79
N THR A 114 -18.26 3.40 23.71
CA THR A 114 -19.66 3.76 23.95
C THR A 114 -19.91 4.27 25.36
N LYS A 115 -18.94 4.06 26.25
CA LYS A 115 -18.97 4.49 27.65
C LYS A 115 -17.74 5.32 28.03
N GLU A 116 -17.86 5.94 29.18
CA GLU A 116 -16.79 6.61 29.88
C GLU A 116 -16.09 5.60 30.80
N TYR A 117 -14.75 5.62 30.80
CA TYR A 117 -13.89 4.78 31.61
C TYR A 117 -13.27 5.66 32.68
N LEU A 118 -13.68 5.49 33.93
CA LEU A 118 -13.01 6.12 35.05
C LEU A 118 -11.61 5.51 35.20
N LEU A 119 -10.61 6.37 35.34
CA LEU A 119 -9.23 5.99 35.64
C LEU A 119 -8.97 6.36 37.12
N PRO A 120 -9.27 5.45 38.06
CA PRO A 120 -9.55 5.82 39.44
C PRO A 120 -8.32 6.28 40.23
N ASP A 121 -7.11 5.78 39.95
CA ASP A 121 -5.88 6.18 40.64
C ASP A 121 -4.61 5.90 39.80
N TYR A 122 -3.47 6.42 40.27
CA TYR A 122 -2.12 6.11 39.78
C TYR A 122 -1.89 4.59 39.67
N GLU A 123 -1.28 4.14 38.58
CA GLU A 123 -0.94 2.73 38.30
C GLU A 123 -2.12 1.75 38.19
N ILE A 124 -3.37 2.21 38.28
CA ILE A 124 -4.52 1.35 38.01
C ILE A 124 -4.71 1.20 36.50
N LYS A 125 -4.51 -0.03 36.04
CA LYS A 125 -4.69 -0.44 34.64
C LYS A 125 -6.15 -0.67 34.35
N VAL A 126 -6.72 0.14 33.44
CA VAL A 126 -8.12 0.02 33.02
C VAL A 126 -8.19 -0.51 31.58
N PRO A 127 -8.68 -1.74 31.36
CA PRO A 127 -8.86 -2.27 30.00
C PRO A 127 -9.89 -1.46 29.21
N ILE A 128 -9.54 -1.08 27.98
CA ILE A 128 -10.41 -0.35 27.06
C ILE A 128 -10.87 -1.29 25.93
N ASP A 129 -11.59 -2.35 26.32
CA ASP A 129 -11.87 -3.49 25.45
C ASP A 129 -12.67 -3.16 24.18
N GLU A 130 -13.43 -2.06 24.19
CA GLU A 130 -14.19 -1.61 23.02
C GLU A 130 -13.30 -1.25 21.83
N LEU A 131 -12.04 -0.91 22.10
CA LEU A 131 -11.04 -0.62 21.06
C LEU A 131 -10.24 -1.86 20.65
N ASN A 132 -10.22 -2.94 21.45
CA ASN A 132 -9.46 -4.16 21.15
C ASN A 132 -9.89 -4.78 19.82
N TYR A 133 -8.94 -5.32 19.07
CA TYR A 133 -9.16 -5.92 17.75
C TYR A 133 -8.26 -7.14 17.54
N VAL A 134 -8.78 -8.16 16.87
CA VAL A 134 -8.00 -9.34 16.48
C VAL A 134 -7.90 -9.34 14.97
N TYR A 135 -6.67 -9.34 14.46
CA TYR A 135 -6.38 -9.32 13.04
C TYR A 135 -5.65 -10.59 12.62
N LYS A 136 -6.18 -11.31 11.63
CA LYS A 136 -5.47 -12.41 10.97
C LYS A 136 -4.94 -11.92 9.62
N ALA A 137 -3.63 -12.01 9.43
CA ALA A 137 -2.98 -11.55 8.20
C ALA A 137 -3.16 -12.59 7.09
N GLU A 138 -3.92 -12.24 6.05
CA GLU A 138 -4.09 -13.10 4.87
C GLU A 138 -2.89 -13.02 3.91
N GLU A 139 -2.11 -11.95 4.03
CA GLU A 139 -0.92 -11.63 3.23
C GLU A 139 0.14 -10.92 4.10
N ASN A 140 1.39 -10.89 3.63
CA ASN A 140 2.41 -10.06 4.26
C ASN A 140 2.07 -8.58 4.02
N GLY A 141 2.37 -7.72 4.99
CA GLY A 141 2.02 -6.32 4.87
C GLY A 141 2.31 -5.50 6.11
N THR A 142 1.66 -4.34 6.17
CA THR A 142 1.72 -3.42 7.32
C THR A 142 0.31 -3.14 7.80
N LEU A 143 0.07 -3.38 9.09
CA LEU A 143 -1.13 -2.97 9.77
C LEU A 143 -0.95 -1.55 10.34
N PHE A 144 -1.90 -0.68 10.07
CA PHE A 144 -1.95 0.68 10.60
C PHE A 144 -3.07 0.80 11.63
N LEU A 145 -2.73 1.32 12.80
CA LEU A 145 -3.68 1.68 13.86
C LEU A 145 -3.70 3.20 14.02
N ASP A 146 -4.79 3.83 13.60
CA ASP A 146 -5.03 5.26 13.78
C ASP A 146 -5.92 5.47 15.00
N LEU A 147 -5.39 6.04 16.07
CA LEU A 147 -6.12 6.28 17.31
C LEU A 147 -6.40 7.78 17.51
N SER A 148 -7.61 8.08 17.99
CA SER A 148 -8.00 9.38 18.54
C SER A 148 -8.69 9.14 19.87
N ILE A 149 -8.08 9.56 20.97
CA ILE A 149 -8.50 9.24 22.33
C ILE A 149 -8.80 10.53 23.07
N TYR A 150 -9.97 10.59 23.70
CA TYR A 150 -10.43 11.72 24.48
C TYR A 150 -10.37 11.40 25.97
N SER A 151 -9.89 12.35 26.76
CA SER A 151 -9.99 12.31 28.22
C SER A 151 -10.48 13.63 28.77
N THR A 152 -11.14 13.55 29.91
CA THR A 152 -11.46 14.71 30.75
C THR A 152 -11.21 14.40 32.21
N MET A 153 -11.02 15.45 33.00
CA MET A 153 -10.86 15.38 34.44
C MET A 153 -11.88 16.30 35.09
N ALA A 154 -12.61 15.75 36.05
CA ALA A 154 -13.46 16.56 36.91
C ALA A 154 -12.59 17.55 37.70
N GLY A 155 -12.97 18.82 37.72
CA GLY A 155 -12.26 19.86 38.47
C GLY A 155 -12.38 19.64 39.98
N GLY A 156 -11.28 19.85 40.70
CA GLY A 156 -11.23 19.83 42.16
C GLY A 156 -11.00 21.23 42.75
N SER A 157 -10.86 21.32 44.08
CA SER A 157 -10.57 22.57 44.79
C SER A 157 -9.11 23.05 44.66
N VAL A 158 -8.29 22.36 43.87
CA VAL A 158 -6.84 22.61 43.71
C VAL A 158 -6.48 22.52 42.22
N VAL A 159 -5.45 23.26 41.80
CA VAL A 159 -4.87 23.13 40.45
C VAL A 159 -4.08 21.83 40.37
N ILE A 160 -4.46 20.97 39.42
CA ILE A 160 -3.81 19.66 39.23
C ILE A 160 -3.42 19.52 37.76
N ALA A 161 -2.19 19.05 37.51
CA ALA A 161 -1.71 18.64 36.20
C ALA A 161 -1.54 17.12 36.18
N GLY A 162 -2.15 16.48 35.18
CA GLY A 162 -2.11 15.03 34.99
C GLY A 162 -1.82 14.67 33.54
N ASN A 163 -1.48 13.40 33.35
CA ASN A 163 -1.27 12.80 32.05
C ASN A 163 -2.09 11.50 31.99
N THR A 164 -2.91 11.39 30.95
CA THR A 164 -3.60 10.14 30.63
C THR A 164 -2.84 9.44 29.52
N TYR A 165 -2.68 8.13 29.65
CA TYR A 165 -2.02 7.26 28.68
C TYR A 165 -2.99 6.18 28.22
N LEU A 166 -2.97 5.91 26.91
CA LEU A 166 -3.51 4.68 26.37
C LEU A 166 -2.35 3.85 25.83
N PHE A 167 -1.99 2.80 26.55
CA PHE A 167 -1.05 1.80 26.08
C PHE A 167 -1.74 0.89 25.08
N THR A 168 -1.09 0.65 23.95
CA THR A 168 -1.52 -0.29 22.91
C THR A 168 -0.49 -1.40 22.82
N ASN A 169 -0.91 -2.61 23.15
CA ASN A 169 -0.08 -3.80 23.10
C ASN A 169 -0.61 -4.77 22.05
N ILE A 170 0.29 -5.32 21.24
CA ILE A 170 -0.03 -6.31 20.22
C ILE A 170 0.82 -7.55 20.48
N VAL A 171 0.15 -8.68 20.66
CA VAL A 171 0.78 -10.00 20.77
C VAL A 171 0.40 -10.88 19.59
N ASP A 172 1.30 -11.75 19.15
CA ASP A 172 0.98 -12.76 18.14
C ASP A 172 0.22 -13.97 18.73
N GLU A 173 -0.08 -14.96 17.90
CA GLU A 173 -0.80 -16.18 18.32
C GLU A 173 -0.07 -17.00 19.39
N THR A 174 1.23 -16.79 19.59
CA THR A 174 2.02 -17.47 20.63
C THR A 174 2.02 -16.71 21.95
N GLY A 175 1.46 -15.49 21.97
CA GLY A 175 1.51 -14.57 23.10
C GLY A 175 2.79 -13.72 23.14
N ALA A 176 3.66 -13.81 22.13
CA ALA A 176 4.86 -12.98 22.05
C ALA A 176 4.50 -11.53 21.71
N GLU A 177 5.10 -10.56 22.40
CA GLU A 177 4.93 -9.14 22.10
C GLU A 177 5.52 -8.81 20.72
N VAL A 178 4.68 -8.24 19.85
CA VAL A 178 5.04 -7.77 18.51
C VAL A 178 5.21 -6.25 18.51
N PHE A 179 4.40 -5.56 19.30
CA PHE A 179 4.41 -4.11 19.36
C PHE A 179 3.88 -3.60 20.70
N ASN A 180 4.53 -2.57 21.23
CA ASN A 180 4.09 -1.80 22.38
C ASN A 180 4.19 -0.31 22.04
N GLY A 181 3.07 0.40 22.13
CA GLY A 181 2.99 1.82 21.81
C GLY A 181 2.12 2.57 22.82
N VAL A 182 2.27 3.89 22.86
CA VAL A 182 1.53 4.74 23.80
C VAL A 182 0.94 5.94 23.09
N THR A 183 -0.34 6.18 23.33
CA THR A 183 -1.01 7.44 22.99
C THR A 183 -1.09 8.28 24.25
N THR A 184 -0.38 9.40 24.25
CA THR A 184 -0.26 10.28 25.42
C THR A 184 -1.20 11.48 25.30
N MET A 185 -1.87 11.84 26.39
CA MET A 185 -2.51 13.13 26.55
C MET A 185 -1.85 13.89 27.69
N SER A 186 -1.04 14.90 27.35
CA SER A 186 -0.18 15.60 28.30
C SER A 186 0.15 17.02 27.84
N PRO A 187 0.33 17.98 28.77
CA PRO A 187 -0.31 18.04 30.09
C PRO A 187 -1.73 18.61 29.93
N PHE A 188 -2.67 18.21 30.78
CA PHE A 188 -3.92 18.96 30.91
C PHE A 188 -4.16 19.35 32.36
N VAL A 189 -4.52 20.63 32.56
CA VAL A 189 -4.60 21.29 33.86
C VAL A 189 -6.06 21.49 34.22
N ALA A 190 -6.52 20.90 35.33
CA ALA A 190 -7.79 21.28 35.93
C ALA A 190 -7.54 22.37 36.97
N THR A 191 -8.28 23.48 36.90
CA THR A 191 -8.22 24.58 37.87
C THR A 191 -9.54 24.65 38.65
N VAL A 192 -9.51 25.36 39.78
CA VAL A 192 -10.70 25.63 40.59
C VAL A 192 -11.72 26.40 39.74
N ASN A 193 -12.94 25.89 39.63
CA ASN A 193 -14.03 26.46 38.82
C ASN A 193 -13.94 26.28 37.28
N GLU A 194 -13.03 25.43 36.77
CA GLU A 194 -13.00 25.02 35.34
C GLU A 194 -13.15 23.50 35.17
N PRO A 195 -14.27 22.88 35.60
CA PRO A 195 -14.51 21.45 35.38
C PRO A 195 -14.67 21.15 33.87
N GLY A 196 -14.16 19.99 33.44
CA GLY A 196 -14.49 19.46 32.11
C GLY A 196 -13.57 19.91 30.96
N LYS A 197 -12.31 20.25 31.24
CA LYS A 197 -11.34 20.39 30.15
C LYS A 197 -11.11 19.03 29.50
N ILE A 198 -11.22 19.02 28.18
CA ILE A 198 -11.05 17.81 27.38
C ILE A 198 -9.74 17.93 26.65
N THR A 199 -9.00 16.83 26.67
CA THR A 199 -7.76 16.67 25.92
C THR A 199 -7.94 15.54 24.91
N VAL A 200 -7.16 15.60 23.84
CA VAL A 200 -7.13 14.58 22.79
C VAL A 200 -5.71 14.10 22.55
N GLY A 201 -5.54 12.78 22.53
CA GLY A 201 -4.32 12.11 22.12
C GLY A 201 -4.54 11.48 20.76
N ILE A 202 -3.58 11.66 19.85
CA ILE A 202 -3.61 11.07 18.51
C ILE A 202 -2.34 10.26 18.32
N SER A 203 -2.47 9.06 17.75
CA SER A 203 -1.32 8.25 17.37
C SER A 203 -1.63 7.47 16.10
N ASN A 204 -0.59 7.26 15.29
CA ASN A 204 -0.60 6.32 14.18
C ASN A 204 0.52 5.30 14.44
N PHE A 205 0.15 4.03 14.53
CA PHE A 205 1.12 2.94 14.67
C PHE A 205 1.18 2.13 13.38
N SER A 206 2.39 1.72 13.00
CA SER A 206 2.65 0.89 11.82
C SER A 206 3.31 -0.40 12.27
N ILE A 207 2.66 -1.53 12.02
CA ILE A 207 3.07 -2.84 12.54
C ILE A 207 3.25 -3.80 11.37
N PRO A 208 4.46 -4.33 11.14
CA PRO A 208 4.66 -5.33 10.11
C PRO A 208 3.94 -6.62 10.49
N VAL A 209 3.24 -7.22 9.53
CA VAL A 209 2.46 -8.44 9.72
C VAL A 209 2.83 -9.49 8.68
N VAL A 210 2.84 -10.75 9.11
CA VAL A 210 3.25 -11.90 8.31
C VAL A 210 2.03 -12.76 8.02
N LYS A 211 1.89 -13.18 6.76
CA LYS A 211 0.82 -14.05 6.29
C LYS A 211 0.64 -15.28 7.20
N GLY A 212 -0.61 -15.55 7.56
CA GLY A 212 -1.02 -16.69 8.38
C GLY A 212 -1.01 -16.41 9.88
N LYS A 213 -0.33 -15.35 10.35
CA LYS A 213 -0.29 -14.99 11.77
C LYS A 213 -1.54 -14.24 12.23
N THR A 214 -1.82 -14.34 13.52
CA THR A 214 -2.94 -13.63 14.19
C THR A 214 -2.38 -12.69 15.24
N TYR A 215 -2.84 -11.44 15.20
CA TYR A 215 -2.39 -10.34 16.04
C TYR A 215 -3.53 -9.90 16.95
N ASN A 216 -3.33 -10.02 18.26
CA ASN A 216 -4.28 -9.59 19.28
C ASN A 216 -3.89 -8.21 19.77
N ILE A 217 -4.68 -7.20 19.41
CA ILE A 217 -4.48 -5.79 19.79
C ILE A 217 -5.32 -5.51 21.02
N SER A 218 -4.65 -5.02 22.07
CA SER A 218 -5.25 -4.70 23.36
C SER A 218 -4.87 -3.29 23.81
N HIS A 219 -5.77 -2.66 24.57
CA HIS A 219 -5.56 -1.31 25.07
C HIS A 219 -5.78 -1.19 26.57
N ILE A 220 -4.87 -0.48 27.24
CA ILE A 220 -4.92 -0.21 28.67
C ILE A 220 -4.84 1.30 28.89
N GLY A 221 -5.85 1.86 29.53
CA GLY A 221 -5.83 3.22 30.04
C GLY A 221 -5.15 3.28 31.40
N GLU A 222 -4.23 4.24 31.57
CA GLU A 222 -3.58 4.53 32.84
C GLU A 222 -3.45 6.06 33.02
N GLU A 223 -3.43 6.52 34.27
CA GLU A 223 -3.16 7.91 34.61
C GLU A 223 -1.84 8.01 35.39
N TYR A 224 -0.99 9.00 35.05
CA TYR A 224 0.18 9.36 35.87
C TYR A 224 0.11 10.81 36.32
N TRP A 225 0.35 11.02 37.62
CA TRP A 225 0.33 12.33 38.28
C TRP A 225 1.75 12.86 38.53
N ALA A 226 1.88 14.18 38.55
CA ALA A 226 3.01 14.84 39.19
C ALA A 226 2.61 15.22 40.65
N GLY A 227 3.01 14.42 41.64
CA GLY A 227 2.87 14.74 43.07
C GLY A 227 1.74 14.01 43.83
N ASN A 228 1.49 14.40 45.08
CA ASN A 228 0.69 13.64 46.07
C ASN A 228 -0.84 13.88 46.02
N PHE A 229 -1.43 14.15 44.85
CA PHE A 229 -2.85 14.55 44.72
C PHE A 229 -3.81 13.44 44.28
N TYR A 230 -3.47 12.18 44.59
CA TYR A 230 -4.09 10.96 44.06
C TYR A 230 -5.63 10.87 44.15
N ASN A 231 -6.26 11.44 45.18
CA ASN A 231 -7.71 11.27 45.41
C ASN A 231 -8.60 12.42 44.91
N VAL A 232 -8.03 13.49 44.34
CA VAL A 232 -8.76 14.74 44.10
C VAL A 232 -9.28 14.84 42.67
N ALA A 233 -8.65 14.15 41.74
CA ALA A 233 -8.99 14.21 40.33
C ALA A 233 -9.42 12.84 39.81
N LYS A 234 -10.50 12.84 39.03
CA LYS A 234 -11.13 11.64 38.46
C LYS A 234 -11.05 11.73 36.94
N PRO A 235 -9.89 11.40 36.34
CA PRO A 235 -9.75 11.40 34.90
C PRO A 235 -10.57 10.27 34.31
N THR A 236 -11.10 10.53 33.13
CA THR A 236 -12.04 9.68 32.46
C THR A 236 -11.69 9.64 30.99
N LEU A 237 -11.68 8.46 30.41
CA LEU A 237 -11.33 8.21 29.01
C LEU A 237 -12.55 7.68 28.26
N GLY A 238 -12.60 7.88 26.94
CA GLY A 238 -13.56 7.17 26.09
C GLY A 238 -14.61 8.09 25.52
N THR A 239 -15.88 7.83 25.83
CA THR A 239 -17.02 8.60 25.32
C THR A 239 -17.36 9.73 26.28
N LEU A 240 -17.20 10.97 25.83
CA LEU A 240 -17.40 12.18 26.65
C LEU A 240 -18.52 13.06 26.08
N SER A 241 -19.14 13.88 26.93
CA SER A 241 -20.18 14.84 26.52
C SER A 241 -19.67 16.28 26.54
N ILE A 242 -19.74 16.97 25.40
CA ILE A 242 -19.28 18.36 25.18
C ILE A 242 -20.42 19.19 24.62
N GLY A 243 -20.92 20.18 25.37
CA GLY A 243 -21.98 21.07 24.88
C GLY A 243 -23.21 20.33 24.36
N GLY A 244 -23.60 19.22 25.02
CA GLY A 244 -24.71 18.36 24.62
C GLY A 244 -24.41 17.39 23.48
N LYS A 245 -23.20 17.37 22.93
CA LYS A 245 -22.75 16.42 21.88
C LYS A 245 -21.82 15.37 22.48
N LYS A 246 -21.87 14.14 21.97
CA LYS A 246 -20.93 13.09 22.36
C LYS A 246 -19.71 13.08 21.44
N VAL A 247 -18.52 13.01 22.03
CA VAL A 247 -17.27 12.63 21.35
C VAL A 247 -16.89 11.23 21.75
N TYR A 248 -16.22 10.51 20.86
CA TYR A 248 -15.92 9.09 21.05
C TYR A 248 -14.44 8.88 20.81
N SER A 249 -13.78 8.23 21.77
CA SER A 249 -12.45 7.67 21.50
C SER A 249 -12.60 6.57 20.46
N SER A 250 -11.69 6.51 19.50
CA SER A 250 -11.82 5.63 18.35
C SER A 250 -10.48 5.14 17.82
N MET A 251 -10.53 4.00 17.15
CA MET A 251 -9.42 3.41 16.41
C MET A 251 -9.89 2.98 15.03
N LYS A 252 -9.16 3.39 13.99
CA LYS A 252 -9.32 2.90 12.62
C LYS A 252 -8.17 1.96 12.32
N VAL A 253 -8.49 0.79 11.78
CA VAL A 253 -7.53 -0.25 11.42
C VAL A 253 -7.50 -0.39 9.91
N THR A 254 -6.31 -0.24 9.33
CA THR A 254 -6.09 -0.33 7.89
C THR A 254 -4.93 -1.29 7.63
N PHE A 255 -4.98 -2.07 6.57
CA PHE A 255 -3.88 -2.92 6.15
C PHE A 255 -3.36 -2.49 4.80
N LEU A 256 -2.05 -2.59 4.61
CA LEU A 256 -1.39 -2.31 3.34
C LEU A 256 -0.58 -3.55 2.94
N SER A 257 -0.94 -4.18 1.82
CA SER A 257 -0.20 -5.35 1.34
C SER A 257 1.26 -5.00 1.01
N GLU A 258 2.14 -5.96 1.21
CA GLU A 258 3.49 -5.92 0.65
C GLU A 258 3.45 -6.15 -0.86
N LEU A 259 4.49 -5.66 -1.54
CA LEU A 259 4.64 -5.85 -2.98
C LEU A 259 4.88 -7.35 -3.24
N SER A 260 3.92 -8.04 -3.86
CA SER A 260 4.19 -9.36 -4.44
C SER A 260 4.96 -9.16 -5.75
N LEU A 261 6.23 -9.56 -5.77
CA LEU A 261 7.06 -9.62 -6.99
C LEU A 261 6.65 -10.78 -7.89
#